data_AF-A0A2V6BQG6-F1
#
_entry.id   AF-A0A2V6BQG6-F1
#
_cell.length_a   1.000
_cell.length_b   1.000
_cell.length_c   1.000
_cell.angle_alpha   90.00
_cell.angle_beta   90.00
_cell.angle_gamma   90.00
#
_symmetry.space_group_name_H-M   'P 1'
#
loop_
_entity.id
_entity.type
_entity.pdbx_description
1 polymer ?
#
loop_
_entity_poly.entity_id
_entity_poly.type
_entity_poly.pdbx_seq_one_letter_code
_entity_poly.pdbx_strand_id
1 'polypeptide(L)' 'MTIYQASSGVRVFNTATMEWGWGLDDYFTEIQTNDGINNGPAIRTQCGYPWFHPDQISCRNPAIEQITRNVLNRFITGN' A
#
# COMPACT_ATOMS: atom_id res chain seq x y z
N MET A 1 -0.25 -5.63 13.48
CA MET A 1 -1.62 -5.24 13.07
C MET A 1 -2.59 -5.47 14.22
N THR A 2 -3.42 -4.47 14.54
CA THR A 2 -4.43 -4.51 15.62
C THR A 2 -5.73 -3.85 15.18
N ILE A 3 -6.84 -4.24 15.81
CA ILE A 3 -8.15 -3.58 15.72
C ILE A 3 -8.72 -3.42 17.13
N TYR A 4 -9.22 -2.23 17.47
CA TYR A 4 -9.81 -1.96 18.78
C TYR A 4 -10.89 -0.88 18.69
N GLN A 5 -11.72 -0.78 19.73
CA GLN A 5 -12.69 0.30 19.88
C GLN A 5 -12.14 1.35 20.86
N ALA A 6 -12.06 2.60 20.42
CA ALA A 6 -11.70 3.72 21.28
C ALA A 6 -12.85 4.05 22.26
N SER A 7 -12.55 4.77 23.34
CA SER A 7 -13.55 5.20 24.33
C SER A 7 -14.67 6.07 23.74
N SER A 8 -14.42 6.73 22.61
CA SER A 8 -15.42 7.45 21.82
C SER A 8 -16.40 6.55 21.07
N GLY A 9 -16.20 5.23 21.10
CA GLY A 9 -16.99 4.26 20.34
C GLY A 9 -16.49 4.01 18.91
N VAL A 10 -15.52 4.78 18.42
CA VAL A 10 -14.93 4.63 17.08
C VAL A 10 -14.05 3.38 17.01
N ARG A 11 -14.15 2.60 15.93
CA ARG A 11 -13.22 1.50 15.63
C ARG A 11 -11.93 2.04 15.03
N VAL A 12 -10.79 1.59 15.55
CA VAL A 12 -9.45 1.94 15.08
C VAL A 12 -8.77 0.69 14.55
N PHE A 13 -8.14 0.82 13.38
CA PHE A 13 -7.31 -0.20 12.77
C PHE A 13 -5.90 0.34 12.60
N ASN A 14 -4.89 -0.43 13.01
CA ASN A 14 -3.48 -0.03 12.91
C ASN A 14 -2.63 -1.19 12.37
N THR A 15 -1.90 -0.94 11.30
CA THR A 15 -1.03 -1.92 10.63
C THR A 15 0.32 -2.09 11.34
N ALA A 16 0.71 -1.10 12.14
CA ALA A 16 1.92 -1.01 12.96
C ALA A 16 3.25 -1.00 12.16
N THR A 17 3.20 -0.62 10.88
CA THR A 17 4.36 -0.64 9.97
C THR A 17 4.13 0.38 8.85
N MET A 18 5.16 1.14 8.48
CA MET A 18 5.08 2.12 7.38
C MET A 18 5.07 1.42 6.00
N GLU A 19 5.58 0.19 5.97
CA GLU A 19 5.71 -0.70 4.84
C GLU A 19 4.36 -1.18 4.29
N TRP A 20 3.30 -1.08 5.10
CA TRP A 20 1.94 -1.41 4.65
C TRP A 20 1.50 -0.57 3.46
N GLY A 21 1.85 0.72 3.46
CA GLY A 21 1.58 1.61 2.34
C GLY A 21 2.25 1.14 1.06
N TRP A 22 3.48 0.61 1.15
CA TRP A 22 4.24 0.14 -0.02
C TRP A 22 3.53 -1.02 -0.73
N GLY A 23 2.83 -1.87 0.01
CA GLY A 23 2.04 -2.97 -0.54
C GLY A 23 0.66 -2.55 -1.08
N LEU A 24 0.24 -1.31 -0.88
CA LEU A 24 -0.95 -0.72 -1.52
C LEU A 24 -0.59 0.07 -2.76
N ASP A 25 0.62 0.62 -2.79
CA ASP A 25 1.09 1.46 -3.86
C ASP A 25 1.42 0.64 -5.12
N ASP A 26 1.04 1.18 -6.27
CA ASP A 26 1.32 0.59 -7.57
C ASP A 26 2.34 1.46 -8.32
N TYR A 27 3.55 1.50 -7.77
CA TYR A 27 4.62 2.40 -8.24
C TYR A 27 5.06 2.15 -9.69
N PHE A 28 4.65 1.04 -10.29
CA PHE A 28 5.13 0.61 -11.61
C PHE A 28 4.04 0.40 -12.65
N THR A 29 2.76 0.72 -12.36
CA THR A 29 1.75 0.74 -13.42
C THR A 29 1.88 1.99 -14.28
N GLU A 30 2.58 1.85 -15.40
CA GLU A 30 2.30 2.52 -16.68
C GLU A 30 2.26 4.06 -16.73
N ILE A 31 2.76 4.79 -15.73
CA ILE A 31 3.06 6.22 -15.94
C ILE A 31 4.34 6.30 -16.77
N GLN A 32 4.19 6.31 -18.10
CA GLN A 32 5.26 6.72 -19.00
C GLN A 32 5.46 8.23 -18.85
N THR A 33 6.41 8.63 -18.02
CA THR A 33 6.95 10.00 -18.10
C THR A 33 7.77 10.12 -19.39
N ASN A 34 7.67 11.26 -20.10
CA ASN A 34 8.30 11.49 -21.41
C ASN A 34 9.83 11.37 -21.41
N ASP A 35 10.46 11.28 -20.25
CA ASP A 35 11.89 11.11 -20.03
C ASP A 35 12.34 9.64 -19.94
N GLY A 36 11.43 8.66 -20.02
CA GLY A 36 11.75 7.23 -20.05
C GLY A 36 12.34 6.69 -18.74
N ILE A 37 12.31 7.48 -17.68
CA ILE A 37 12.81 7.14 -16.36
C ILE A 37 11.67 7.42 -15.39
N ASN A 38 11.08 6.36 -14.83
CA ASN A 38 10.04 6.45 -13.81
C ASN A 38 10.58 7.19 -12.56
N ASN A 39 10.48 8.52 -12.57
CA ASN A 39 10.99 9.40 -11.53
C ASN A 39 9.92 9.66 -10.47
N GLY A 40 9.53 8.61 -9.75
CA GLY A 40 8.99 8.78 -8.39
C GLY A 40 10.14 9.04 -7.41
N PRO A 41 9.95 9.83 -6.34
CA PRO A 41 11.04 10.14 -5.42
C PRO A 41 11.67 8.85 -4.87
N ALA A 42 12.96 8.68 -5.18
CA ALA A 42 13.78 7.60 -4.67
C ALA A 42 13.79 7.64 -3.13
N ILE A 43 13.85 6.47 -2.51
CA ILE A 43 13.81 6.18 -1.07
C ILE A 43 12.40 5.86 -0.53
N ARG A 44 11.85 4.74 -1.02
CA ARG A 44 11.08 3.79 -0.19
C ARG A 44 11.49 2.39 -0.62
N THR A 45 12.06 1.65 0.31
CA THR A 45 12.72 0.37 0.08
C THR A 45 11.79 -0.56 -0.68
N GLN A 46 12.17 -0.78 -1.94
CA GLN A 46 11.49 -1.62 -2.92
C GLN A 46 11.17 -3.00 -2.34
N CYS A 47 10.23 -3.69 -2.98
CA CYS A 47 9.77 -5.06 -2.74
C CYS A 47 10.87 -6.15 -2.84
N GLY A 48 12.05 -5.92 -2.28
CA GLY A 48 13.30 -6.63 -2.50
C GLY A 48 14.21 -5.91 -3.52
N TYR A 49 15.18 -5.12 -3.02
CA TYR A 49 16.45 -4.64 -3.62
C TYR A 49 16.59 -4.27 -5.14
N PRO A 50 17.37 -3.22 -5.52
CA PRO A 50 17.09 -2.27 -6.62
C PRO A 50 17.65 -2.51 -8.04
N TRP A 51 18.19 -3.67 -8.40
CA TRP A 51 19.03 -3.83 -9.61
C TRP A 51 18.38 -4.50 -10.83
N PHE A 52 17.11 -4.94 -10.76
CA PHE A 52 16.70 -6.18 -11.47
C PHE A 52 15.47 -6.17 -12.42
N HIS A 53 14.75 -5.07 -12.67
CA HIS A 53 13.45 -5.20 -13.37
C HIS A 53 13.21 -4.19 -14.52
N PRO A 54 13.61 -4.55 -15.75
CA PRO A 54 13.19 -3.90 -17.01
C PRO A 54 11.71 -4.12 -17.36
N ASP A 55 11.03 -5.06 -16.69
CA ASP A 55 9.60 -5.31 -16.83
C ASP A 55 8.92 -5.01 -15.48
N GLN A 56 8.04 -4.02 -15.50
CA GLN A 56 7.41 -3.37 -14.36
C GLN A 56 6.53 -4.33 -13.52
N ILE A 57 7.11 -4.97 -12.50
CA ILE A 57 6.36 -5.79 -11.55
C ILE A 57 5.70 -4.87 -10.52
N SER A 58 4.37 -4.84 -10.48
CA SER A 58 3.61 -4.13 -9.44
C SER A 58 4.07 -4.55 -8.05
N CYS A 59 4.34 -3.56 -7.19
CA CYS A 59 4.63 -3.78 -5.78
C CYS A 59 3.36 -4.01 -4.94
N ARG A 60 2.18 -3.99 -5.57
CA ARG A 60 0.91 -4.19 -4.89
C ARG A 60 0.80 -5.62 -4.38
N ASN A 61 0.52 -5.75 -3.09
CA ASN A 61 0.28 -7.03 -2.45
C ASN A 61 -1.24 -7.28 -2.34
N PRO A 62 -1.77 -8.34 -2.98
CA PRO A 62 -3.21 -8.58 -3.01
C PRO A 62 -3.81 -8.87 -1.62
N ALA A 63 -3.04 -9.40 -0.67
CA ALA A 63 -3.50 -9.62 0.69
C ALA A 63 -3.62 -8.31 1.48
N ILE A 64 -2.64 -7.40 1.34
CA ILE A 64 -2.65 -6.06 1.94
C ILE A 64 -3.83 -5.25 1.38
N GLU A 65 -4.05 -5.32 0.07
CA GLU A 65 -5.20 -4.70 -0.60
C GLU A 65 -6.51 -5.24 -0.04
N GLN A 66 -6.67 -6.57 0.01
CA GLN A 66 -7.91 -7.19 0.47
C GLN A 66 -8.24 -6.85 1.93
N ILE A 67 -7.24 -6.87 2.82
CA ILE A 67 -7.42 -6.49 4.23
C ILE A 67 -7.86 -5.02 4.31
N THR A 68 -7.18 -4.14 3.58
CA THR A 68 -7.50 -2.70 3.58
C THR A 68 -8.91 -2.45 3.06
N ARG A 69 -9.32 -3.08 1.96
CA ARG A 69 -10.69 -2.99 1.42
C ARG A 69 -11.73 -3.46 2.44
N ASN A 70 -11.48 -4.57 3.11
CA ASN A 70 -12.41 -5.12 4.10
C ASN A 70 -12.58 -4.19 5.31
N VAL A 71 -11.49 -3.61 5.80
CA VAL A 71 -11.53 -2.66 6.92
C VAL A 71 -12.27 -1.37 6.52
N LEU A 72 -11.94 -0.80 5.36
CA LEU A 72 -12.61 0.39 4.84
C LEU A 72 -14.10 0.17 4.66
N ASN A 73 -14.50 -0.96 4.08
CA ASN A 73 -15.90 -1.30 3.91
C ASN A 73 -16.64 -1.36 5.26
N ARG A 74 -16.04 -1.96 6.29
CA ARG A 74 -16.63 -1.99 7.64
C ARG A 74 -16.73 -0.60 8.28
N PHE A 75 -15.74 0.25 8.05
CA PHE A 75 -15.72 1.61 8.63
C PHE A 75 -16.75 2.52 7.96
N ILE A 76 -16.99 2.37 6.66
CA ILE A 76 -17.96 3.17 5.91
C ILE A 76 -19.40 2.67 6.14
N THR A 77 -19.59 1.35 6.17
CA THR A 77 -20.94 0.75 6.27
C THR A 77 -21.45 0.59 7.70
N GLY A 78 -20.59 0.72 8.72
CA GLY A 78 -20.98 0.68 10.13
C GLY A 78 -21.26 -0.72 10.70
N ASN A 79 -21.14 -1.78 9.90
CA ASN A 79 -21.31 -3.18 10.33
C ASN A 79 -19.99 -3.79 10.87
#